data_AF-A0A2V5NAR2-F1
#
_entry.id   AF-A0A2V5NAR2-F1
#
_cell.length_a   1.000
_cell.length_b   1.000
_cell.length_c   1.000
_cell.angle_alpha   90.00
_cell.angle_beta   90.00
_cell.angle_gamma   90.00
#
_symmetry.space_group_name_H-M   'P 1'
#
loop_
_entity.id
_entity.type
_entity.pdbx_description
1 polymer ?
#
loop_
_entity_poly.entity_id
_entity_poly.type
_entity_poly.pdbx_seq_one_letter_code
_entity_poly.pdbx_strand_id
1 'polypeptide(L)'
;MKYKYLFATIAVLLALLAVTSTIVLVSWLAKGPVTEEKPKSPGQKIATTSPSPDMAPMTPLPDFSPVLTDDAPAPWINEKPEIVFESLSRAAAKLGSGPEAHEFGNFGPGVAGLDPYLRSDGPTYHVVPGGLKQKAMPYSDREYEILQLPATLDGLTLVQTRNGHKGVTDPRFSIVLTVEKPAYLFLAIDERMVRIWQRDGAPDWVKDFSPTGYRIVTDDPTMHELRPYRIVTKKVEAGEVRLGPPWNQFQRVPAYSMYFVFLGSGRPKP
;
A
#
# COMPACT_ATOMS: atom_id res chain seq x y z
N MET A 1 -16.89 45.59 25.84
CA MET A 1 -17.90 44.51 25.95
C MET A 1 -17.52 43.18 25.29
N LYS A 2 -16.54 43.10 24.36
CA LYS A 2 -16.22 41.86 23.62
C LYS A 2 -15.60 40.72 24.45
N TYR A 3 -14.97 40.98 25.59
CA TYR A 3 -14.32 39.94 26.40
C TYR A 3 -15.24 39.17 27.36
N LYS A 4 -16.46 39.67 27.66
CA LYS A 4 -17.37 38.99 28.60
C LYS A 4 -17.86 37.64 28.07
N TYR A 5 -18.04 37.52 26.74
CA TYR A 5 -18.49 36.28 26.12
C TYR A 5 -17.37 35.25 25.99
N LEU A 6 -16.11 35.67 25.87
CA LEU A 6 -14.98 34.75 25.73
C LEU A 6 -14.75 33.93 27.02
N PHE A 7 -14.83 34.58 28.19
CA PHE A 7 -14.68 33.89 29.48
C PHE A 7 -15.83 32.92 29.77
N ALA A 8 -17.06 33.28 29.38
CA ALA A 8 -18.21 32.39 29.52
C ALA A 8 -18.06 31.13 28.65
N THR A 9 -17.60 31.26 27.40
CA THR A 9 -17.39 30.12 26.51
C THR A 9 -16.28 29.18 27.01
N ILE A 10 -15.17 29.74 27.52
CA ILE A 10 -14.07 28.94 28.09
C ILE A 10 -14.55 28.17 29.33
N ALA A 11 -15.32 28.81 30.22
CA ALA A 11 -15.85 28.14 31.41
C ALA A 11 -16.79 26.97 31.06
N VAL A 12 -17.64 27.12 30.03
CA VAL A 12 -18.52 26.05 29.56
C VAL A 12 -17.73 24.89 28.97
N LEU A 13 -16.69 25.16 28.18
CA LEU A 13 -15.81 24.13 27.60
C LEU A 13 -15.07 23.35 28.69
N LEU A 14 -14.56 24.03 29.71
CA LEU A 14 -13.88 23.38 30.84
C LEU A 14 -14.84 22.51 31.66
N ALA A 15 -16.08 22.97 31.89
CA ALA A 15 -17.09 22.18 32.57
C ALA A 15 -17.47 20.90 31.78
N LEU A 16 -17.59 21.00 30.46
CA LEU A 16 -17.85 19.84 29.59
C LEU A 16 -16.71 18.81 29.61
N LEU A 17 -15.46 19.27 29.59
CA LEU A 17 -14.27 18.40 29.71
C LEU A 17 -14.21 17.67 31.06
N ALA A 18 -14.59 18.34 32.16
CA ALA A 18 -14.62 17.70 33.47
C ALA A 18 -15.68 16.58 33.53
N VAL A 19 -16.88 16.82 32.97
CA VAL A 19 -17.96 15.82 32.97
C VAL A 19 -17.58 14.59 32.15
N THR A 20 -17.00 14.76 30.96
CA THR A 20 -16.62 13.61 30.11
C THR A 20 -15.49 12.79 30.71
N SER A 21 -14.51 13.43 31.34
CA SER A 21 -13.42 12.73 32.05
C SER A 21 -13.97 11.88 33.20
N THR A 22 -14.95 12.38 33.94
CA THR A 22 -15.57 11.66 35.06
C THR A 22 -16.35 10.43 34.58
N ILE A 23 -17.08 10.53 33.46
CA ILE A 23 -17.83 9.40 32.87
C ILE A 23 -16.89 8.28 32.41
N VAL A 24 -15.77 8.62 31.77
CA VAL A 24 -14.78 7.62 31.34
C VAL A 24 -14.17 6.90 32.55
N LEU A 25 -13.82 7.65 33.61
CA LEU A 25 -13.24 7.07 34.81
C LEU A 25 -14.20 6.13 35.54
N VAL A 26 -15.49 6.53 35.67
CA VAL A 26 -16.52 5.67 36.29
C VAL A 26 -16.77 4.42 35.44
N SER A 27 -16.78 4.54 34.12
CA SER A 27 -16.96 3.39 33.21
C SER A 27 -15.77 2.41 33.27
N TRP A 28 -14.55 2.92 33.47
CA TRP A 28 -13.35 2.10 33.66
C TRP A 28 -13.35 1.38 35.02
N LEU A 29 -13.70 2.09 36.10
CA LEU A 29 -13.81 1.50 37.44
C LEU A 29 -14.93 0.45 37.54
N ALA A 30 -16.06 0.66 36.86
CA ALA A 30 -17.19 -0.26 36.87
C ALA A 30 -16.91 -1.58 36.11
N LYS A 31 -16.03 -1.56 35.10
CA LYS A 31 -15.75 -2.74 34.28
C LYS A 31 -14.66 -3.65 34.84
N GLY A 32 -13.91 -3.18 35.84
CA GLY A 32 -12.77 -3.92 36.40
C GLY A 32 -11.66 -4.17 35.37
N PRO A 33 -10.46 -4.57 35.81
CA PRO A 33 -9.42 -5.02 34.90
C PRO A 33 -9.90 -6.30 34.19
N VAL A 34 -9.98 -6.25 32.86
CA VAL A 34 -10.23 -7.43 32.03
C VAL A 34 -9.02 -8.35 32.19
N THR A 35 -9.13 -9.35 33.05
CA THR A 35 -8.20 -10.48 33.06
C THR A 35 -8.47 -11.32 31.82
N GLU A 36 -7.61 -11.21 30.82
CA GLU A 36 -7.56 -12.12 29.69
C GLU A 36 -7.33 -13.55 30.22
N GLU A 37 -8.39 -14.36 30.28
CA GLU A 37 -8.27 -15.80 30.46
C GLU A 37 -7.65 -16.40 29.19
N LYS A 38 -6.40 -16.81 29.32
CA LYS A 38 -5.67 -17.58 28.30
C LYS A 38 -6.44 -18.88 28.03
N PRO A 39 -6.86 -19.17 26.79
CA PRO A 39 -7.63 -20.38 26.49
C PRO A 39 -6.82 -21.63 26.83
N LYS A 40 -7.40 -22.52 27.66
CA LYS A 40 -6.87 -23.84 27.98
C LYS A 40 -6.86 -24.70 26.71
N SER A 41 -5.66 -25.08 26.28
CA SER A 41 -5.45 -26.04 25.19
C SER A 41 -5.97 -27.44 25.61
N PRO A 42 -6.75 -28.15 24.78
CA PRO A 42 -7.20 -29.51 25.08
C PRO A 42 -6.02 -30.49 25.11
N GLY A 43 -5.97 -31.33 26.14
CA GLY A 43 -4.88 -32.26 26.41
C GLY A 43 -4.61 -33.24 25.26
N GLN A 44 -3.42 -33.11 24.68
CA GLN A 44 -2.87 -34.08 23.75
C GLN A 44 -2.08 -35.13 24.56
N LYS A 45 -2.62 -36.36 24.65
CA LYS A 45 -1.91 -37.52 25.19
C LYS A 45 -0.72 -37.82 24.28
N ILE A 46 0.50 -37.63 24.79
CA ILE A 46 1.73 -38.03 24.11
C ILE A 46 1.98 -39.51 24.44
N ALA A 47 1.86 -40.36 23.42
CA ALA A 47 2.31 -41.74 23.47
C ALA A 47 3.84 -41.78 23.50
N THR A 48 4.39 -42.52 24.45
CA THR A 48 5.82 -42.75 24.61
C THR A 48 6.27 -43.83 23.62
N THR A 49 6.97 -43.44 22.56
CA THR A 49 7.67 -44.39 21.66
C THR A 49 9.17 -44.18 21.75
N SER A 50 9.86 -45.27 22.12
CA SER A 50 11.23 -45.75 21.90
C SER A 50 12.40 -44.79 21.60
N PRO A 51 13.62 -45.14 22.08
CA PRO A 51 14.81 -44.31 21.97
C PRO A 51 15.33 -44.22 20.53
N SER A 52 15.77 -42.99 20.20
CA SER A 52 16.34 -42.57 18.92
C SER A 52 17.64 -43.32 18.58
N PRO A 53 17.85 -43.72 17.33
CA PRO A 53 19.18 -44.07 16.83
C PRO A 53 20.02 -42.79 16.66
N ASP A 54 21.33 -42.97 16.73
CA ASP A 54 22.38 -41.96 16.67
C ASP A 54 22.12 -40.82 15.66
N MET A 55 22.02 -39.60 16.20
CA MET A 55 22.05 -38.37 15.40
C MET A 55 23.48 -38.14 14.93
N ALA A 56 23.75 -38.53 13.68
CA ALA A 56 24.89 -38.01 12.93
C ALA A 56 24.87 -36.46 12.97
N PRO A 57 26.03 -35.79 13.02
CA PRO A 57 26.10 -34.34 13.08
C PRO A 57 25.34 -33.72 11.90
N MET A 58 24.32 -32.91 12.21
CA MET A 58 23.62 -32.11 11.21
C MET A 58 24.64 -31.25 10.46
N THR A 59 24.81 -31.54 9.17
CA THR A 59 25.51 -30.66 8.25
C THR A 59 24.78 -29.31 8.29
N PRO A 60 25.47 -28.17 8.49
CA PRO A 60 24.82 -26.87 8.48
C PRO A 60 24.05 -26.70 7.17
N LEU A 61 22.79 -26.24 7.27
CA LEU A 61 21.98 -25.89 6.12
C LEU A 61 22.78 -24.92 5.25
N PRO A 62 22.85 -25.14 3.92
CA PRO A 62 23.56 -24.24 3.03
C PRO A 62 22.97 -22.83 3.16
N ASP A 63 23.84 -21.85 3.28
CA ASP A 63 23.49 -20.43 3.29
C ASP A 63 22.83 -20.09 1.94
N PHE A 64 21.49 -20.00 1.95
CA PHE A 64 20.69 -19.56 0.80
C PHE A 64 20.59 -18.03 0.77
N SER A 65 21.63 -17.31 1.14
CA SER A 65 21.82 -15.93 0.70
C SER A 65 22.23 -16.00 -0.77
N PRO A 66 21.32 -15.85 -1.76
CA PRO A 66 21.77 -15.78 -3.13
C PRO A 66 22.70 -14.56 -3.20
N VAL A 67 23.95 -14.81 -3.59
CA VAL A 67 24.84 -13.78 -4.12
C VAL A 67 24.20 -13.35 -5.45
N LEU A 68 23.18 -12.50 -5.35
CA LEU A 68 22.63 -11.79 -6.48
C LEU A 68 23.70 -10.76 -6.82
N THR A 69 24.48 -11.05 -7.86
CA THR A 69 25.36 -10.05 -8.46
C THR A 69 24.48 -8.89 -8.88
N ASP A 70 24.57 -7.78 -8.15
CA ASP A 70 23.99 -6.51 -8.54
C ASP A 70 24.49 -6.16 -9.96
N ASP A 71 23.66 -5.43 -10.71
CA ASP A 71 24.00 -4.67 -11.93
C ASP A 71 23.65 -5.22 -13.32
N ALA A 72 22.99 -6.38 -13.47
CA ALA A 72 22.31 -6.65 -14.74
C ALA A 72 20.96 -5.91 -14.76
N PRO A 73 20.78 -4.80 -15.51
CA PRO A 73 19.46 -4.21 -15.66
C PRO A 73 18.54 -5.28 -16.25
N ALA A 74 17.31 -5.39 -15.74
CA ALA A 74 16.33 -6.25 -16.37
C ALA A 74 16.27 -5.91 -17.87
N PRO A 75 16.23 -6.88 -18.78
CA PRO A 75 16.35 -6.64 -20.22
C PRO A 75 15.26 -5.74 -20.80
N TRP A 76 14.20 -5.46 -20.05
CA TRP A 76 13.13 -4.52 -20.37
C TRP A 76 13.36 -3.08 -19.84
N ILE A 77 14.47 -2.81 -19.13
CA ILE A 77 14.85 -1.52 -18.53
C ILE A 77 15.98 -0.86 -19.32
N ASN A 78 15.70 -0.42 -20.55
CA ASN A 78 16.62 0.45 -21.26
C ASN A 78 15.93 1.67 -21.87
N GLU A 79 16.62 2.79 -21.68
CA GLU A 79 16.41 4.15 -22.16
C GLU A 79 15.37 5.03 -21.44
N LYS A 80 15.84 6.25 -21.14
CA LYS A 80 15.16 7.27 -20.33
C LYS A 80 14.70 8.39 -21.27
N PRO A 81 13.45 8.35 -21.79
CA PRO A 81 12.93 9.49 -22.54
C PRO A 81 12.71 10.67 -21.57
N GLU A 82 13.20 11.85 -21.95
CA GLU A 82 12.93 13.08 -21.22
C GLU A 82 11.50 13.55 -21.56
N ILE A 83 10.55 13.27 -20.68
CA ILE A 83 9.14 13.64 -20.85
C ILE A 83 8.75 14.56 -19.69
N VAL A 84 8.11 15.69 -20.00
CA VAL A 84 7.53 16.59 -18.99
C VAL A 84 6.06 16.25 -18.83
N PHE A 85 5.64 16.06 -17.58
CA PHE A 85 4.27 15.69 -17.24
C PHE A 85 3.56 16.86 -16.55
N GLU A 86 2.31 17.11 -16.93
CA GLU A 86 1.40 18.05 -16.28
C GLU A 86 0.38 17.29 -15.42
N SER A 87 -0.10 17.90 -14.33
CA SER A 87 -1.09 17.30 -13.44
C SER A 87 -2.46 17.16 -14.12
N LEU A 88 -3.17 16.06 -13.84
CA LEU A 88 -4.57 15.94 -14.20
C LEU A 88 -5.44 16.53 -13.10
N SER A 89 -6.24 17.54 -13.44
CA SER A 89 -7.16 18.17 -12.48
C SER A 89 -8.33 17.26 -12.06
N ARG A 90 -8.58 16.15 -12.77
CA ARG A 90 -9.69 15.21 -12.52
C ARG A 90 -9.31 13.77 -12.88
N ALA A 91 -9.12 12.95 -11.86
CA ALA A 91 -9.14 11.49 -11.97
C ALA A 91 -9.94 10.93 -10.78
N ALA A 92 -10.59 9.80 -10.97
CA ALA A 92 -11.27 9.08 -9.90
C ALA A 92 -10.64 7.70 -9.74
N ALA A 93 -10.43 7.27 -8.50
CA ALA A 93 -9.87 5.96 -8.17
C ALA A 93 -10.82 5.23 -7.23
N LYS A 94 -11.11 3.98 -7.54
CA LYS A 94 -11.89 3.07 -6.71
C LYS A 94 -11.20 1.71 -6.67
N LEU A 95 -11.50 0.91 -5.64
CA LEU A 95 -11.26 -0.52 -5.74
C LEU A 95 -12.41 -1.11 -6.58
N GLY A 96 -12.11 -2.08 -7.45
CA GLY A 96 -13.07 -2.79 -8.31
C GLY A 96 -12.74 -4.28 -8.37
N SER A 97 -13.72 -5.14 -8.59
CA SER A 97 -13.48 -6.57 -8.83
C SER A 97 -14.02 -7.01 -10.18
N GLY A 98 -13.42 -8.02 -10.82
CA GLY A 98 -13.94 -8.90 -11.89
C GLY A 98 -14.57 -8.33 -13.19
N PRO A 99 -14.65 -9.14 -14.27
CA PRO A 99 -15.38 -8.84 -15.51
C PRO A 99 -16.91 -9.01 -15.40
N GLU A 100 -17.41 -9.68 -14.36
CA GLU A 100 -18.84 -9.83 -14.05
C GLU A 100 -19.33 -8.90 -12.92
N ALA A 101 -18.51 -7.95 -12.45
CA ALA A 101 -19.00 -6.92 -11.53
C ALA A 101 -19.85 -5.91 -12.31
N HIS A 102 -21.03 -6.36 -12.71
CA HIS A 102 -22.16 -5.49 -12.89
C HIS A 102 -22.37 -4.76 -11.56
N GLU A 103 -22.37 -3.43 -11.65
CA GLU A 103 -22.70 -2.47 -10.61
C GLU A 103 -21.53 -1.95 -9.76
N PHE A 104 -21.40 -0.63 -9.84
CA PHE A 104 -20.47 0.24 -9.13
C PHE A 104 -20.68 0.17 -7.61
N GLY A 105 -20.23 -0.90 -6.97
CA GLY A 105 -20.13 -0.96 -5.52
C GLY A 105 -18.85 -0.27 -5.04
N ASN A 106 -18.98 0.89 -4.38
CA ASN A 106 -17.92 1.33 -3.47
C ASN A 106 -17.67 0.17 -2.48
N PHE A 107 -16.45 -0.34 -2.38
CA PHE A 107 -16.12 -1.36 -1.38
C PHE A 107 -16.23 -0.72 0.01
N GLY A 108 -17.37 -0.92 0.65
CA GLY A 108 -17.55 -0.83 2.09
C GLY A 108 -17.29 -2.20 2.76
N PRO A 109 -17.39 -2.28 4.11
CA PRO A 109 -17.45 -3.54 4.86
C PRO A 109 -18.24 -4.67 4.17
N GLY A 110 -17.76 -5.92 4.23
CA GLY A 110 -18.63 -7.10 4.08
C GLY A 110 -18.47 -7.94 2.81
N VAL A 111 -17.35 -7.86 2.09
CA VAL A 111 -17.04 -8.85 1.02
C VAL A 111 -16.33 -10.04 1.66
N ALA A 112 -17.03 -11.17 1.77
CA ALA A 112 -16.50 -12.41 2.33
C ALA A 112 -15.17 -12.79 1.67
N GLY A 113 -14.08 -12.80 2.46
CA GLY A 113 -12.70 -13.07 2.01
C GLY A 113 -11.78 -11.85 1.96
N LEU A 114 -12.33 -10.63 1.91
CA LEU A 114 -11.55 -9.40 2.04
C LEU A 114 -11.59 -8.79 3.44
N ASP A 115 -12.52 -9.20 4.29
CA ASP A 115 -12.66 -8.71 5.68
C ASP A 115 -11.36 -8.67 6.51
N PRO A 116 -10.41 -9.64 6.41
CA PRO A 116 -9.14 -9.51 7.13
C PRO A 116 -8.20 -8.41 6.57
N TYR A 117 -8.43 -7.95 5.34
CA TYR A 117 -7.63 -6.93 4.65
C TYR A 117 -8.34 -5.57 4.57
N LEU A 118 -9.67 -5.56 4.63
CA LEU A 118 -10.53 -4.39 4.55
C LEU A 118 -11.09 -4.04 5.92
N ARG A 119 -10.41 -3.13 6.60
CA ARG A 119 -11.04 -2.37 7.68
C ARG A 119 -12.18 -1.54 7.12
N SER A 120 -13.39 -1.84 7.55
CA SER A 120 -14.65 -1.21 7.15
C SER A 120 -14.79 0.26 7.54
N ASP A 121 -14.01 0.67 8.54
CA ASP A 121 -13.88 2.02 9.08
C ASP A 121 -12.65 2.77 8.52
N GLY A 122 -11.89 2.13 7.63
CA GLY A 122 -10.60 2.63 7.17
C GLY A 122 -10.69 3.59 5.97
N PRO A 123 -9.71 4.49 5.81
CA PRO A 123 -9.65 5.42 4.69
C PRO A 123 -9.62 4.67 3.35
N THR A 124 -10.35 5.20 2.37
CA THR A 124 -10.45 4.67 1.02
C THR A 124 -9.26 5.11 0.16
N TYR A 125 -9.20 4.65 -1.09
CA TYR A 125 -8.32 5.27 -2.08
C TYR A 125 -8.66 6.75 -2.23
N HIS A 126 -7.65 7.61 -2.30
CA HIS A 126 -7.85 9.05 -2.53
C HIS A 126 -7.12 9.49 -3.79
N VAL A 127 -7.77 10.29 -4.62
CA VAL A 127 -7.11 10.98 -5.74
C VAL A 127 -6.82 12.40 -5.32
N VAL A 128 -5.56 12.78 -5.40
CA VAL A 128 -5.04 14.07 -4.97
C VAL A 128 -4.39 14.74 -6.20
N PRO A 129 -5.13 15.57 -6.95
CA PRO A 129 -4.57 16.39 -8.02
C PRO A 129 -3.43 17.27 -7.47
N GLY A 130 -2.30 17.35 -8.17
CA GLY A 130 -1.13 18.06 -7.64
C GLY A 130 -0.49 17.42 -6.40
N GLY A 131 -0.90 16.19 -6.04
CA GLY A 131 -0.58 15.57 -4.76
C GLY A 131 0.79 14.91 -4.69
N LEU A 132 1.42 14.59 -5.82
CA LEU A 132 2.73 13.96 -5.83
C LEU A 132 3.82 15.02 -5.60
N LYS A 133 4.32 15.09 -4.38
CA LYS A 133 5.38 16.01 -3.95
C LYS A 133 6.19 15.39 -2.81
N GLN A 134 7.36 15.94 -2.52
CA GLN A 134 8.07 15.57 -1.28
C GLN A 134 7.18 15.81 -0.06
N LYS A 135 7.31 14.94 0.95
CA LYS A 135 6.47 14.86 2.16
C LYS A 135 5.01 14.50 1.92
N ALA A 136 4.59 14.21 0.69
CA ALA A 136 3.27 13.65 0.46
C ALA A 136 3.20 12.21 1.00
N MET A 137 2.03 11.82 1.49
CA MET A 137 1.75 10.45 1.91
C MET A 137 1.27 9.64 0.71
N PRO A 138 2.02 8.62 0.24
CA PRO A 138 1.60 7.81 -0.91
C PRO A 138 0.50 6.80 -0.56
N TYR A 139 0.25 6.58 0.74
CA TYR A 139 -0.77 5.68 1.23
C TYR A 139 -1.82 6.43 2.05
N SER A 140 -3.06 5.96 1.97
CA SER A 140 -4.19 6.50 2.73
C SER A 140 -4.26 5.91 4.15
N ASP A 141 -3.65 4.74 4.37
CA ASP A 141 -3.70 3.98 5.63
C ASP A 141 -2.35 3.90 6.36
N ARG A 142 -1.36 4.70 5.94
CA ARG A 142 -0.04 4.83 6.58
C ARG A 142 0.41 6.27 6.52
N GLU A 143 1.21 6.68 7.51
CA GLU A 143 1.79 8.02 7.61
C GLU A 143 3.20 8.09 7.01
N TYR A 144 3.50 7.24 6.03
CA TYR A 144 4.80 7.28 5.35
C TYR A 144 4.88 8.50 4.43
N GLU A 145 6.02 9.16 4.39
CA GLU A 145 6.30 10.33 3.58
C GLU A 145 7.25 10.03 2.42
N ILE A 146 7.04 10.69 1.29
CA ILE A 146 8.01 10.72 0.18
C ILE A 146 9.20 11.59 0.56
N LEU A 147 10.38 10.99 0.72
CA LEU A 147 11.63 11.67 1.04
C LEU A 147 12.34 12.21 -0.20
N GLN A 148 12.38 11.43 -1.28
CA GLN A 148 13.05 11.80 -2.52
C GLN A 148 12.09 11.60 -3.69
N LEU A 149 11.90 12.67 -4.48
CA LEU A 149 11.03 12.72 -5.64
C LEU A 149 11.79 13.38 -6.79
N PRO A 150 11.89 12.74 -7.97
CA PRO A 150 12.41 13.38 -9.17
C PRO A 150 11.57 14.59 -9.56
N ALA A 151 12.20 15.72 -9.86
CA ALA A 151 11.51 16.97 -10.18
C ALA A 151 10.52 16.82 -11.37
N THR A 152 10.82 15.94 -12.33
CA THR A 152 9.95 15.63 -13.48
C THR A 152 8.59 15.02 -13.09
N LEU A 153 8.50 14.45 -11.88
CA LEU A 153 7.28 13.84 -11.35
C LEU A 153 6.57 14.73 -10.32
N ASP A 154 7.14 15.89 -9.98
CA ASP A 154 6.53 16.80 -9.01
C ASP A 154 5.22 17.39 -9.56
N GLY A 155 4.21 17.48 -8.70
CA GLY A 155 2.89 18.01 -9.03
C GLY A 155 1.98 17.05 -9.79
N LEU A 156 2.38 15.79 -10.03
CA LEU A 156 1.47 14.81 -10.65
C LEU A 156 0.30 14.45 -9.74
N THR A 157 -0.76 13.93 -10.35
CA THR A 157 -1.94 13.47 -9.61
C THR A 157 -1.60 12.19 -8.87
N LEU A 158 -1.57 12.26 -7.55
CA LEU A 158 -1.29 11.10 -6.69
C LEU A 158 -2.59 10.34 -6.43
N VAL A 159 -2.57 9.03 -6.60
CA VAL A 159 -3.59 8.13 -6.06
C VAL A 159 -3.01 7.49 -4.81
N GLN A 160 -3.49 7.94 -3.65
CA GLN A 160 -3.11 7.35 -2.38
C GLN A 160 -3.73 5.96 -2.27
N THR A 161 -2.89 4.93 -2.41
CA THR A 161 -3.33 3.53 -2.31
C THR A 161 -3.43 3.09 -0.85
N ARG A 162 -3.82 1.84 -0.59
CA ARG A 162 -3.82 1.27 0.76
C ARG A 162 -2.67 0.28 0.88
N ASN A 163 -1.69 0.58 1.73
CA ASN A 163 -0.58 -0.32 1.97
C ASN A 163 -1.05 -1.64 2.61
N GLY A 164 -2.15 -1.62 3.38
CA GLY A 164 -2.79 -2.82 3.91
C GLY A 164 -3.24 -3.83 2.84
N HIS A 165 -3.45 -3.39 1.59
CA HIS A 165 -3.85 -4.27 0.49
C HIS A 165 -2.65 -4.99 -0.17
N LYS A 166 -1.43 -4.79 0.30
CA LYS A 166 -0.23 -5.45 -0.25
C LYS A 166 -0.28 -6.99 -0.21
N GLY A 167 -1.10 -7.55 0.69
CA GLY A 167 -1.30 -9.00 0.82
C GLY A 167 -2.40 -9.58 -0.09
N VAL A 168 -3.09 -8.76 -0.89
CA VAL A 168 -4.13 -9.25 -1.80
C VAL A 168 -3.47 -9.98 -2.97
N THR A 169 -3.88 -11.23 -3.18
CA THR A 169 -3.34 -12.13 -4.23
C THR A 169 -4.41 -12.57 -5.23
N ASP A 170 -5.69 -12.48 -4.86
CA ASP A 170 -6.79 -12.96 -5.70
C ASP A 170 -6.95 -12.05 -6.93
N PRO A 171 -6.80 -12.59 -8.15
CA PRO A 171 -6.83 -11.80 -9.39
C PRO A 171 -8.20 -11.20 -9.70
N ARG A 172 -9.25 -11.61 -8.97
CA ARG A 172 -10.57 -10.98 -9.09
C ARG A 172 -10.58 -9.57 -8.52
N PHE A 173 -9.62 -9.17 -7.68
CA PHE A 173 -9.52 -7.82 -7.14
C PHE A 173 -8.59 -6.93 -7.95
N SER A 174 -8.99 -5.67 -8.13
CA SER A 174 -8.23 -4.68 -8.90
C SER A 174 -8.45 -3.27 -8.34
N ILE A 175 -7.49 -2.38 -8.54
CA ILE A 175 -7.73 -0.94 -8.45
C ILE A 175 -8.29 -0.50 -9.80
N VAL A 176 -9.46 0.12 -9.79
CA VAL A 176 -10.14 0.63 -10.98
C VAL A 176 -10.07 2.15 -10.97
N LEU A 177 -9.40 2.69 -11.97
CA LEU A 177 -9.25 4.12 -12.17
C LEU A 177 -10.15 4.56 -13.33
N THR A 178 -10.84 5.67 -13.16
CA THR A 178 -11.52 6.36 -14.26
C THR A 178 -10.68 7.56 -14.65
N VAL A 179 -10.18 7.54 -15.88
CA VAL A 179 -9.32 8.58 -16.45
C VAL A 179 -10.14 9.37 -17.47
N GLU A 180 -10.26 10.69 -17.29
CA GLU A 180 -11.13 11.51 -18.16
C GLU A 180 -10.51 11.82 -19.53
N LYS A 181 -9.19 11.71 -19.65
CA LYS A 181 -8.41 12.06 -20.85
C LYS A 181 -7.24 11.10 -21.04
N PRO A 182 -6.69 10.96 -22.26
CA PRO A 182 -5.46 10.20 -22.45
C PRO A 182 -4.35 10.72 -21.52
N ALA A 183 -3.66 9.80 -20.87
CA ALA A 183 -2.70 10.11 -19.82
C ALA A 183 -1.54 9.11 -19.79
N TYR A 184 -0.48 9.46 -19.07
CA TYR A 184 0.51 8.51 -18.60
C TYR A 184 0.14 8.09 -17.18
N LEU A 185 -0.01 6.78 -17.01
CA LEU A 185 -0.21 6.13 -15.73
C LEU A 185 1.13 5.60 -15.25
N PHE A 186 1.50 5.94 -14.02
CA PHE A 186 2.74 5.49 -13.40
C PHE A 186 2.46 4.63 -12.19
N LEU A 187 3.35 3.64 -11.99
CA LEU A 187 3.38 2.83 -10.78
C LEU A 187 4.74 3.01 -10.11
N ALA A 188 4.73 3.31 -8.82
CA ALA A 188 5.88 3.16 -7.95
C ALA A 188 5.86 1.77 -7.33
N ILE A 189 6.82 0.93 -7.71
CA ILE A 189 6.88 -0.48 -7.32
C ILE A 189 8.09 -0.71 -6.43
N ASP A 190 7.88 -1.32 -5.27
CA ASP A 190 8.96 -1.70 -4.34
C ASP A 190 10.06 -2.46 -5.10
N GLU A 191 11.31 -2.00 -5.03
CA GLU A 191 12.40 -2.63 -5.79
C GLU A 191 12.58 -4.12 -5.44
N ARG A 192 12.26 -4.53 -4.21
CA ARG A 192 12.30 -5.95 -3.82
C ARG A 192 11.29 -6.76 -4.63
N MET A 193 10.10 -6.20 -4.87
CA MET A 193 9.09 -6.83 -5.72
C MET A 193 9.56 -6.96 -7.17
N VAL A 194 10.23 -5.93 -7.69
CA VAL A 194 10.81 -5.99 -9.04
C VAL A 194 11.82 -7.14 -9.15
N ARG A 195 12.69 -7.35 -8.17
CA ARG A 195 13.64 -8.47 -8.15
C ARG A 195 12.94 -9.83 -8.11
N ILE A 196 11.86 -9.95 -7.33
CA ILE A 196 11.06 -11.18 -7.30
C ILE A 196 10.40 -11.41 -8.66
N TRP A 197 9.83 -10.39 -9.30
CA TRP A 197 9.23 -10.52 -10.64
C TRP A 197 10.23 -10.86 -11.73
N GLN A 198 11.49 -10.41 -11.62
CA GLN A 198 12.55 -10.81 -12.54
C GLN A 198 12.87 -12.31 -12.45
N ARG A 199 12.81 -12.88 -11.24
CA ARG A 199 13.08 -14.30 -10.99
C ARG A 199 11.88 -15.19 -11.30
N ASP A 200 10.70 -14.79 -10.82
CA ASP A 200 9.50 -15.65 -10.77
C ASP A 200 8.46 -15.30 -11.85
N GLY A 201 8.69 -14.23 -12.61
CA GLY A 201 7.74 -13.66 -13.56
C GLY A 201 6.87 -12.55 -12.97
N ALA A 202 6.66 -11.48 -13.74
CA ALA A 202 5.77 -10.39 -13.39
C ALA A 202 4.29 -10.76 -13.64
N PRO A 203 3.33 -10.20 -12.87
CA PRO A 203 1.91 -10.29 -13.18
C PRO A 203 1.61 -9.77 -14.60
N ASP A 204 0.68 -10.40 -15.32
CA ASP A 204 0.37 -10.05 -16.71
C ASP A 204 -0.02 -8.58 -16.89
N TRP A 205 -0.79 -8.03 -15.94
CA TRP A 205 -1.24 -6.63 -16.00
C TRP A 205 -0.10 -5.61 -15.93
N VAL A 206 1.08 -5.99 -15.44
CA VAL A 206 2.27 -5.13 -15.36
C VAL A 206 3.09 -5.16 -16.65
N LYS A 207 2.95 -6.20 -17.49
CA LYS A 207 3.81 -6.39 -18.67
C LYS A 207 3.71 -5.29 -19.72
N ASP A 208 2.58 -4.57 -19.73
CA ASP A 208 2.35 -3.43 -20.62
C ASP A 208 3.02 -2.12 -20.14
N PHE A 209 3.64 -2.13 -18.96
CA PHE A 209 4.33 -0.96 -18.44
C PHE A 209 5.80 -0.96 -18.89
N SER A 210 6.26 0.20 -19.31
CA SER A 210 7.66 0.47 -19.62
C SER A 210 8.35 1.12 -18.43
N PRO A 211 9.58 0.73 -18.09
CA PRO A 211 10.33 1.38 -17.03
C PRO A 211 10.77 2.79 -17.44
N THR A 212 10.89 3.67 -16.46
CA THR A 212 11.27 5.08 -16.69
C THR A 212 12.70 5.40 -16.26
N GLY A 213 13.34 4.51 -15.49
CA GLY A 213 14.61 4.77 -14.81
C GLY A 213 14.49 5.70 -13.59
N TYR A 214 13.32 6.30 -13.33
CA TYR A 214 13.08 7.10 -12.13
C TYR A 214 12.92 6.23 -10.88
N ARG A 215 13.22 6.85 -9.73
CA ARG A 215 13.16 6.24 -8.41
C ARG A 215 12.52 7.21 -7.43
N ILE A 216 11.68 6.70 -6.52
CA ILE A 216 11.11 7.45 -5.39
C ILE A 216 11.54 6.77 -4.11
N VAL A 217 11.92 7.54 -3.08
CA VAL A 217 12.26 7.01 -1.75
C VAL A 217 11.23 7.51 -0.74
N THR A 218 10.79 6.62 0.15
CA THR A 218 9.90 6.94 1.26
C THR A 218 10.60 6.67 2.60
N ASP A 219 10.02 7.14 3.69
CA ASP A 219 10.45 6.82 5.06
C ASP A 219 9.84 5.51 5.63
N ASP A 220 9.18 4.71 4.79
CA ASP A 220 8.64 3.39 5.19
C ASP A 220 9.71 2.58 5.96
N PRO A 221 9.46 2.23 7.24
CA PRO A 221 10.46 1.58 8.08
C PRO A 221 10.83 0.18 7.61
N THR A 222 9.99 -0.45 6.78
CA THR A 222 10.28 -1.75 6.15
C THR A 222 11.24 -1.62 4.96
N MET A 223 11.44 -0.41 4.44
CA MET A 223 12.42 -0.07 3.41
C MET A 223 13.77 0.29 4.05
N HIS A 224 14.31 -0.62 4.85
CA HIS A 224 15.67 -0.49 5.38
C HIS A 224 16.65 -0.15 4.24
N GLU A 225 17.63 0.71 4.53
CA GLU A 225 18.68 1.14 3.57
C GLU A 225 18.18 2.01 2.40
N LEU A 226 17.07 2.74 2.56
CA LEU A 226 16.53 3.66 1.54
C LEU A 226 16.23 2.96 0.20
N ARG A 227 15.72 1.72 0.27
CA ARG A 227 15.34 0.98 -0.94
C ARG A 227 14.26 1.75 -1.70
N PRO A 228 14.52 2.14 -2.97
CA PRO A 228 13.61 2.97 -3.71
C PRO A 228 12.44 2.15 -4.27
N TYR A 229 11.35 2.85 -4.55
CA TYR A 229 10.36 2.40 -5.53
C TYR A 229 10.89 2.69 -6.93
N ARG A 230 10.84 1.68 -7.80
CA ARG A 230 11.12 1.83 -9.23
C ARG A 230 9.87 2.25 -9.96
N ILE A 231 10.01 3.25 -10.83
CA ILE A 231 8.88 3.82 -11.55
C ILE A 231 8.75 3.19 -12.93
N VAL A 232 7.57 2.63 -13.20
CA VAL A 232 7.15 2.17 -14.53
C VAL A 232 5.96 3.00 -15.00
N THR A 233 5.75 3.08 -16.31
CA THR A 233 4.72 3.90 -16.95
C THR A 233 4.03 3.17 -18.08
N LYS A 234 2.76 3.50 -18.31
CA LYS A 234 1.97 3.06 -19.46
C LYS A 234 1.12 4.23 -19.94
N LYS A 235 1.02 4.40 -21.26
CA LYS A 235 0.03 5.32 -21.83
C LYS A 235 -1.35 4.67 -21.76
N VAL A 236 -2.33 5.41 -21.25
CA VAL A 236 -3.72 4.99 -21.14
C VAL A 236 -4.61 5.98 -21.87
N GLU A 237 -5.65 5.47 -22.52
CA GLU A 237 -6.69 6.32 -23.12
C GLU A 237 -7.71 6.75 -22.04
N ALA A 238 -8.60 7.68 -22.39
CA ALA A 238 -9.72 8.01 -21.53
C ALA A 238 -10.62 6.79 -21.32
N GLY A 239 -11.11 6.60 -20.10
CA GLY A 239 -11.96 5.48 -19.73
C GLY A 239 -11.48 4.78 -18.45
N GLU A 240 -11.83 3.50 -18.35
CA GLU A 240 -11.53 2.68 -17.19
C GLU A 240 -10.17 1.98 -17.35
N VAL A 241 -9.33 2.07 -16.32
CA VAL A 241 -8.05 1.36 -16.24
C VAL A 241 -8.06 0.47 -15.01
N ARG A 242 -7.71 -0.80 -15.20
CA ARG A 242 -7.65 -1.79 -14.13
C ARG A 242 -6.22 -2.15 -13.79
N LEU A 243 -5.87 -2.10 -12.51
CA LEU A 243 -4.57 -2.50 -11.98
C LEU A 243 -4.79 -3.69 -11.06
N GLY A 244 -4.14 -4.80 -11.38
CA GLY A 244 -4.30 -6.04 -10.63
C GLY A 244 -3.67 -5.99 -9.25
N PRO A 245 -3.75 -7.10 -8.50
CA PRO A 245 -3.07 -7.22 -7.21
C PRO A 245 -1.55 -7.07 -7.39
N PRO A 246 -0.83 -6.60 -6.35
CA PRO A 246 0.63 -6.46 -6.37
C PRO A 246 1.36 -7.80 -6.46
N TRP A 247 0.65 -8.92 -6.29
CA TRP A 247 1.18 -10.26 -6.14
C TRP A 247 0.53 -11.19 -7.19
N ASN A 248 1.30 -12.11 -7.78
CA ASN A 248 0.76 -13.24 -8.54
C ASN A 248 0.77 -14.55 -7.72
N GLN A 249 -0.06 -15.52 -8.11
CA GLN A 249 -0.19 -16.82 -7.44
C GLN A 249 1.10 -17.65 -7.27
N PHE A 250 2.21 -17.26 -7.91
CA PHE A 250 3.47 -18.01 -7.90
C PHE A 250 4.48 -17.54 -6.84
N GLN A 251 4.31 -16.34 -6.27
CA GLN A 251 5.29 -15.83 -5.29
C GLN A 251 4.95 -16.36 -3.89
N ARG A 252 5.97 -16.77 -3.13
CA ARG A 252 5.83 -17.38 -1.78
C ARG A 252 6.02 -16.39 -0.63
N VAL A 253 6.26 -15.12 -0.93
CA VAL A 253 6.64 -14.09 0.04
C VAL A 253 5.73 -12.88 -0.15
N PRO A 254 5.15 -12.32 0.92
CA PRO A 254 4.31 -11.15 0.79
C PRO A 254 5.02 -9.94 0.23
N ALA A 255 4.27 -9.17 -0.57
CA ALA A 255 4.74 -7.88 -1.00
C ALA A 255 5.03 -7.03 0.23
N TYR A 256 6.24 -6.48 0.28
CA TYR A 256 6.69 -5.70 1.42
C TYR A 256 5.93 -4.37 1.52
N SER A 257 5.55 -3.82 0.36
CA SER A 257 4.76 -2.59 0.23
C SER A 257 3.78 -2.73 -0.93
N MET A 258 2.64 -2.06 -0.84
CA MET A 258 1.72 -1.89 -1.96
C MET A 258 2.35 -0.93 -2.98
N TYR A 259 2.09 -1.10 -4.27
CA TYR A 259 2.46 -0.04 -5.22
C TYR A 259 1.57 1.19 -4.99
N PHE A 260 2.10 2.38 -5.25
CA PHE A 260 1.26 3.58 -5.34
C PHE A 260 1.27 4.13 -6.77
N VAL A 261 0.21 4.86 -7.09
CA VAL A 261 -0.13 5.19 -8.47
C VAL A 261 -0.15 6.71 -8.63
N PHE A 262 0.30 7.20 -9.77
CA PHE A 262 0.15 8.60 -10.11
C PHE A 262 -0.06 8.79 -11.60
N LEU A 263 -0.66 9.92 -11.97
CA LEU A 263 -1.04 10.23 -13.35
C LEU A 263 -0.57 11.62 -13.74
N GLY A 264 -0.20 11.75 -15.02
CA GLY A 264 0.09 13.03 -15.64
C GLY A 264 -0.23 13.01 -17.12
N SER A 265 -0.56 14.17 -17.69
CA SER A 265 -0.56 14.35 -19.13
C SER A 265 0.87 14.64 -19.58
N GLY A 266 1.42 13.81 -20.48
CA GLY A 266 2.74 14.05 -21.05
C GLY A 266 2.62 14.85 -22.34
N ARG A 267 3.42 15.90 -22.48
CA ARG A 267 3.92 16.34 -23.79
C ARG A 267 5.43 16.10 -23.79
N PRO A 268 6.03 15.58 -24.88
CA PRO A 268 7.46 15.74 -25.08
C PRO A 268 7.79 17.23 -24.93
N LYS A 269 8.80 17.57 -24.12
CA LYS A 269 9.28 18.94 -24.09
C LYS A 269 9.86 19.24 -25.48
N PRO A 270 9.43 20.31 -26.18
CA PRO A 270 10.15 20.77 -27.35
C PRO A 270 11.56 21.24 -26.97
#